data_AF-A0A7Z9IGS8-F1
#
_entry.id   AF-A0A7Z9IGS8-F1
#
_cell.length_a   1.000
_cell.length_b   1.000
_cell.length_c   1.000
_cell.angle_alpha   90.00
_cell.angle_beta   90.00
_cell.angle_gamma   90.00
#
_symmetry.space_group_name_H-M   'P 1'
#
loop_
_entity.id
_entity.type
_entity.pdbx_description
1 polymer ?
#
loop_
_entity_poly.entity_id
_entity_poly.type
_entity_poly.pdbx_seq_one_letter_code
_entity_poly.pdbx_strand_id
1 'polypeptide(L)'
;MARFGNTQGVSRPTGECASTGEPLSPNAPAMATLCEREEDEGFDRLDYSIGAWEDGERPERLFSHWRYIVPDGDKKKEIGIDDAVLADLFERLADDERPAR
;
A
#
# COMPACT_ATOMS: atom_id res chain seq x y z
N MET A 1 -10.31 -1.00 -24.66
CA MET A 1 -10.16 -1.49 -23.27
C MET A 1 -9.45 -0.41 -22.49
N ALA A 2 -10.19 0.41 -21.73
CA ALA A 2 -9.62 1.49 -20.95
C ALA A 2 -8.72 0.89 -19.87
N ARG A 3 -7.41 1.00 -20.07
CA ARG A 3 -6.42 0.80 -19.03
C ARG A 3 -6.61 1.98 -18.08
N PHE A 4 -7.34 1.78 -16.99
CA PHE A 4 -7.15 2.60 -15.79
C PHE A 4 -5.75 2.27 -15.27
N GLY A 5 -4.74 2.76 -15.98
CA GLY A 5 -3.37 2.80 -15.49
C GLY A 5 -3.38 3.79 -14.36
N ASN A 6 -3.18 3.28 -13.15
CA ASN A 6 -2.74 4.04 -12.00
C ASN A 6 -1.44 4.75 -12.39
N THR A 7 -1.51 5.91 -13.03
CA THR A 7 -0.31 6.72 -13.28
C THR A 7 0.24 7.32 -11.99
N GLN A 8 -0.54 7.27 -10.89
CA GLN A 8 -0.15 7.78 -9.56
C GLN A 8 -0.66 6.92 -8.39
N GLY A 9 -1.24 5.74 -8.66
CA GLY A 9 -1.80 4.89 -7.61
C GLY A 9 -0.76 3.89 -7.13
N VAL A 10 -0.41 3.94 -5.83
CA VAL A 10 0.37 2.90 -5.15
C VAL A 10 -0.18 1.53 -5.55
N SER A 11 0.63 0.71 -6.20
CA SER A 11 0.22 -0.59 -6.75
C SER A 11 -0.40 -1.48 -5.67
N ARG A 12 -1.27 -2.42 -6.10
CA ARG A 12 -1.84 -3.44 -5.21
C ARG A 12 -0.72 -4.27 -4.57
N PRO A 13 -0.95 -4.84 -3.37
CA PRO A 13 -0.02 -5.82 -2.80
C PRO A 13 0.33 -6.91 -3.81
N THR A 14 1.60 -7.27 -3.90
CA THR A 14 2.10 -8.30 -4.82
C THR A 14 1.69 -9.69 -4.35
N GLY A 15 1.58 -9.87 -3.02
CA GLY A 15 1.22 -11.15 -2.40
C GLY A 15 2.39 -12.11 -2.20
N GLU A 16 3.60 -11.71 -2.57
CA GLU A 16 4.83 -12.50 -2.46
C GLU A 16 5.99 -11.63 -1.97
N CYS A 17 6.92 -12.23 -1.25
CA CYS A 17 8.13 -11.57 -0.77
C CYS A 17 9.14 -11.43 -1.91
N ALA A 18 9.53 -10.20 -2.28
CA ALA A 18 10.43 -9.93 -3.38
C ALA A 18 11.87 -10.45 -3.18
N SER A 19 12.31 -10.64 -1.92
CA SER A 19 13.62 -11.25 -1.62
C SER A 19 13.62 -12.78 -1.75
N THR A 20 12.56 -13.43 -1.26
CA THR A 20 12.52 -14.90 -1.14
C THR A 20 11.68 -15.59 -2.20
N GLY A 21 10.79 -14.86 -2.89
CA GLY A 21 9.78 -15.41 -3.81
C GLY A 21 8.62 -16.15 -3.12
N GLU A 22 8.61 -16.22 -1.78
CA GLU A 22 7.61 -16.97 -1.03
C GLU A 22 6.30 -16.17 -0.86
N PRO A 23 5.12 -16.83 -0.89
CA PRO A 23 3.84 -16.18 -0.66
C PRO A 23 3.77 -15.52 0.72
N LEU A 24 3.24 -14.30 0.77
CA LEU A 24 2.96 -13.61 2.02
C LEU A 24 1.68 -14.16 2.65
N SER A 25 1.75 -14.48 3.93
CA SER A 25 0.61 -15.07 4.65
C SER A 25 -0.54 -14.07 4.78
N PRO A 26 -1.78 -14.42 4.38
CA PRO A 26 -2.95 -13.58 4.59
C PRO A 26 -3.14 -13.21 6.07
N ASN A 27 -3.61 -11.99 6.33
CA ASN A 27 -3.81 -11.43 7.67
C ASN A 27 -2.53 -11.30 8.51
N ALA A 28 -1.35 -11.54 7.94
CA ALA A 28 -0.07 -11.31 8.60
C ALA A 28 0.49 -9.92 8.24
N PRO A 29 1.38 -9.35 9.07
CA PRO A 29 2.10 -8.14 8.72
C PRO A 29 3.13 -8.41 7.61
N ALA A 30 3.33 -7.41 6.73
CA ALA A 30 4.37 -7.38 5.72
C ALA A 30 4.87 -5.93 5.52
N MET A 31 5.98 -5.77 4.82
CA MET A 31 6.51 -4.47 4.41
C MET A 31 6.22 -4.26 2.93
N ALA A 32 5.67 -3.10 2.59
CA ALA A 32 5.54 -2.63 1.22
C ALA A 32 6.59 -1.56 0.97
N THR A 33 7.14 -1.56 -0.24
CA THR A 33 8.09 -0.56 -0.71
C THR A 33 7.61 0.07 -2.00
N LEU A 34 7.92 1.34 -2.20
CA LEU A 34 7.86 2.00 -3.50
C LEU A 34 9.29 2.26 -3.97
N CYS A 35 9.59 1.78 -5.17
CA CYS A 35 10.90 1.91 -5.80
C CYS A 35 10.72 2.68 -7.11
N GLU A 36 11.62 3.62 -7.38
CA GLU A 36 11.57 4.37 -8.63
C GLU A 36 11.92 3.46 -9.82
N ARG A 37 11.21 3.62 -10.93
CA ARG A 37 11.48 2.89 -12.18
C ARG A 37 12.60 3.54 -12.98
N GLU A 38 13.42 2.74 -13.65
CA GLU A 38 14.59 3.25 -14.42
C GLU A 38 14.17 3.90 -15.73
N GLU A 39 13.09 3.39 -16.32
CA GLU A 39 12.65 3.76 -17.66
C GLU A 39 11.85 5.07 -17.68
N ASP A 40 11.23 5.46 -16.56
CA ASP A 40 10.35 6.64 -16.46
C ASP A 40 10.19 7.16 -15.01
N GLU A 41 9.40 8.22 -14.83
CA GLU A 41 9.08 8.86 -13.53
C GLU A 41 8.07 8.06 -12.68
N GLY A 42 7.88 6.76 -12.97
CA GLY A 42 6.95 5.90 -12.26
C GLY A 42 7.56 5.19 -11.05
N PHE A 43 6.69 4.53 -10.30
CA PHE A 43 7.07 3.71 -9.15
C PHE A 43 6.55 2.28 -9.30
N ASP A 44 7.40 1.32 -8.95
CA ASP A 44 7.00 -0.06 -8.73
C ASP A 44 6.85 -0.34 -7.24
N ARG A 45 5.88 -1.21 -6.94
CA ARG A 45 5.72 -1.73 -5.59
C ARG A 45 6.35 -3.11 -5.50
N LEU A 46 7.15 -3.31 -4.47
CA LEU A 46 7.60 -4.63 -4.02
C LEU A 46 7.12 -4.84 -2.60
N ASP A 47 6.79 -6.09 -2.24
CA ASP A 47 6.46 -6.44 -0.86
C ASP A 47 7.51 -7.41 -0.30
N TYR A 48 7.75 -7.34 1.00
CA TYR A 48 8.71 -8.18 1.72
C TYR A 48 8.04 -8.76 2.97
N SER A 49 8.43 -9.98 3.32
CA SER A 49 8.09 -10.54 4.63
C SER A 49 8.76 -9.73 5.73
N ILE A 50 8.20 -9.75 6.94
CA ILE A 50 8.82 -9.07 8.09
C ILE A 50 10.23 -9.61 8.36
N GLY A 51 10.42 -10.94 8.27
CA GLY A 51 11.74 -11.56 8.47
C GLY A 51 12.77 -11.06 7.48
N ALA A 52 12.48 -11.11 6.17
CA ALA A 52 13.40 -10.61 5.14
C ALA A 52 13.76 -9.13 5.36
N TRP A 53 12.76 -8.31 5.73
CA TRP A 53 13.00 -6.91 6.03
C TRP A 53 13.87 -6.69 7.28
N GLU A 54 13.66 -7.47 8.34
CA GLU A 54 14.45 -7.41 9.57
C GLU A 54 15.89 -7.91 9.37
N ASP A 55 16.09 -8.88 8.47
CA ASP A 55 17.40 -9.40 8.08
C ASP A 55 18.22 -8.41 7.21
N GLY A 56 17.60 -7.29 6.79
CA GLY A 56 18.28 -6.19 6.12
C GLY A 56 18.04 -6.09 4.61
N GLU A 57 17.16 -6.93 4.04
CA GLU A 57 16.85 -6.91 2.62
C GLU A 57 16.19 -5.58 2.20
N ARG A 58 16.78 -4.86 1.25
CA ARG A 58 16.24 -3.59 0.74
C ARG A 58 16.30 -3.58 -0.78
N PRO A 59 15.23 -3.14 -1.47
CA PRO A 59 15.29 -2.98 -2.92
C PRO A 59 16.18 -1.80 -3.31
N GLU A 60 16.72 -1.87 -4.52
CA GLU A 60 17.37 -0.72 -5.13
C GLU A 60 16.34 0.40 -5.38
N ARG A 61 16.83 1.65 -5.36
CA ARG A 61 16.02 2.85 -5.65
C ARG A 61 14.76 2.97 -4.79
N LEU A 62 14.86 2.52 -3.55
CA LEU A 62 13.82 2.64 -2.54
C LEU A 62 13.50 4.12 -2.26
N PHE A 63 12.29 4.54 -2.60
CA PHE A 63 11.78 5.87 -2.32
C PHE A 63 11.08 5.93 -0.96
N SER A 64 10.24 4.94 -0.66
CA SER A 64 9.52 4.88 0.61
C SER A 64 9.13 3.45 0.98
N HIS A 65 8.83 3.22 2.26
CA HIS A 65 8.34 1.95 2.76
C HIS A 65 7.31 2.15 3.86
N TRP A 66 6.38 1.20 3.99
CA TRP A 66 5.41 1.18 5.09
C TRP A 66 5.02 -0.26 5.45
N ARG A 67 4.57 -0.44 6.69
CA ARG A 67 4.04 -1.71 7.16
C ARG A 67 2.56 -1.81 6.82
N TYR A 68 2.10 -2.99 6.40
CA TYR A 68 0.68 -3.25 6.14
C TYR A 68 0.28 -4.67 6.57
N ILE A 69 -1.02 -4.96 6.59
CA ILE A 69 -1.57 -6.31 6.78
C ILE A 69 -1.93 -6.87 5.42
N VAL A 70 -1.41 -8.07 5.11
CA VAL A 70 -1.67 -8.78 3.85
C VAL A 70 -3.17 -9.05 3.72
N PRO A 71 -3.83 -8.56 2.66
CA PRO A 71 -5.25 -8.82 2.46
C PRO A 71 -5.55 -10.30 2.32
N ASP A 72 -6.65 -10.71 2.93
CA ASP A 72 -7.27 -12.01 2.68
C ASP A 72 -8.03 -11.94 1.35
N GLY A 73 -7.46 -12.52 0.30
CA GLY A 73 -7.97 -12.42 -1.08
C GLY A 73 -9.40 -12.97 -1.26
N ASP A 74 -9.81 -13.88 -0.38
CA ASP A 74 -11.13 -14.54 -0.43
C ASP A 74 -12.22 -13.76 0.32
N LYS A 75 -11.87 -12.69 1.05
CA LYS A 75 -12.84 -11.88 1.78
C LYS A 75 -13.17 -10.62 1.00
N LYS A 76 -14.42 -10.53 0.55
CA LYS A 76 -14.99 -9.26 0.08
C LYS A 76 -14.88 -8.25 1.22
N LYS A 77 -14.13 -7.17 1.00
CA LYS A 77 -14.03 -6.07 1.97
C LYS A 77 -15.42 -5.45 2.14
N GLU A 78 -16.08 -5.75 3.25
CA GLU A 78 -17.24 -4.98 3.71
C GLU A 78 -16.74 -3.68 4.34
N ILE A 79 -16.43 -2.70 3.50
CA ILE A 79 -16.30 -1.32 3.96
C ILE A 79 -17.69 -0.71 3.79
N GLY A 80 -18.51 -0.84 4.83
CA GLY A 80 -19.74 -0.07 4.96
C GLY A 80 -19.47 1.08 5.91
N ILE A 81 -19.17 2.27 5.38
CA ILE A 81 -19.25 3.50 6.17
C ILE A 81 -20.60 4.12 5.85
N ASP A 82 -21.36 4.45 6.88
CA ASP A 82 -22.64 5.13 6.73
C ASP A 82 -22.44 6.50 6.05
N ASP A 83 -23.22 6.78 5.02
CA ASP A 83 -23.12 8.02 4.24
C ASP A 83 -23.29 9.27 5.10
N ALA A 84 -24.11 9.23 6.15
CA ALA A 84 -24.28 10.35 7.09
C ALA A 84 -23.03 10.58 7.94
N VAL A 85 -22.32 9.51 8.31
CA VAL A 85 -21.04 9.60 9.04
C VAL A 85 -19.95 10.16 8.13
N LEU A 86 -19.95 9.79 6.84
CA LEU A 86 -19.04 10.39 5.86
C LEU A 86 -19.30 11.88 5.68
N ALA A 87 -20.57 12.28 5.53
CA ALA A 87 -20.95 13.68 5.37
C ALA A 87 -20.51 14.53 6.58
N ASP A 88 -20.81 14.09 7.81
CA ASP A 88 -20.36 14.76 9.04
C ASP A 88 -18.83 14.90 9.12
N LEU A 89 -18.09 13.85 8.74
CA LEU A 89 -16.63 13.89 8.74
C LEU A 89 -16.10 14.94 7.74
N PHE A 90 -16.67 15.02 6.54
CA PHE A 90 -16.26 16.00 5.54
C PHE A 90 -16.56 17.44 5.98
N GLU A 91 -17.73 17.69 6.57
CA GLU A 91 -18.09 19.02 7.10
C GLU A 91 -17.10 19.46 8.18
N ARG A 92 -16.77 18.57 9.12
CA ARG A 92 -15.80 18.86 10.18
C ARG A 92 -14.38 19.10 9.68
N LEU A 93 -13.97 18.41 8.62
CA LEU A 93 -12.66 18.60 7.99
C LEU A 93 -12.60 19.89 7.16
N ALA A 94 -13.71 20.31 6.56
CA ALA A 94 -13.78 21.55 5.80
C ALA A 94 -13.53 22.78 6.68
N ASP A 95 -13.96 22.73 7.94
CA ASP A 95 -13.79 23.82 8.92
C ASP A 95 -12.51 23.67 9.79
N ASP A 96 -11.65 22.69 9.50
CA ASP A 96 -10.44 22.43 10.29
C ASP A 96 -9.25 23.26 9.79
N GLU A 97 -8.98 24.39 10.45
CA GLU A 97 -7.86 25.30 10.14
C GLU A 97 -6.52 24.88 10.78
N ARG A 98 -6.45 23.73 11.46
CA ARG A 98 -5.20 23.30 12.08
C ARG A 98 -4.15 23.04 11.00
N PRO A 99 -2.88 23.46 11.22
CA PRO A 99 -1.82 23.20 10.26
C PRO A 99 -1.63 21.69 10.10
N ALA A 100 -1.64 21.23 8.85
CA ALA A 100 -1.29 19.86 8.51
C ALA A 100 0.09 19.53 9.11
N ARG A 101 0.16 18.44 9.85
CA ARG A 101 1.31 18.06 10.68
C ARG A 101 2.15 16.97 10.06
#